data_AF-A0A919XDM3-F1
#
_entry.id   AF-A0A919XDM3-F1
#
_cell.length_a   1.000
_cell.length_b   1.000
_cell.length_c   1.000
_cell.angle_alpha   90.00
_cell.angle_beta   90.00
_cell.angle_gamma   90.00
#
_symmetry.space_group_name_H-M   'P 1'
#
loop_
_entity.id
_entity.type
_entity.pdbx_description
1 polymer ?
#
loop_
_entity_poly.entity_id
_entity_poly.type
_entity_poly.pdbx_seq_one_letter_code
_entity_poly.pdbx_strand_id
1 'polypeptide(L)' 'MKTNEAMPTLAEDILHLLIEAHKTREPINLRMYDEYDGAHVIGVIERIDTGGRRFMVDGEWFRASDVLVF' A
#
# COMPACT_ATOMS: atom_id res chain seq x y z
N MET A 1 -33.02 -12.26 0.18
CA MET A 1 -32.09 -11.31 -0.47
C MET A 1 -30.78 -11.40 0.30
N LYS A 2 -29.80 -12.15 -0.18
CA LYS A 2 -28.48 -12.21 0.46
C LYS A 2 -27.71 -10.98 -0.02
N THR A 3 -27.21 -10.20 0.93
CA THR A 3 -26.42 -9.00 0.71
C THR A 3 -25.25 -9.34 -0.21
N ASN A 4 -25.15 -8.64 -1.33
CA ASN A 4 -24.00 -8.71 -2.21
C ASN A 4 -22.86 -7.99 -1.48
N GLU A 5 -22.08 -8.71 -0.68
CA GLU A 5 -20.85 -8.19 -0.09
C GLU A 5 -19.92 -7.88 -1.26
N ALA A 6 -19.75 -6.58 -1.57
CA ALA A 6 -18.78 -6.15 -2.56
C ALA A 6 -17.41 -6.64 -2.08
N MET A 7 -16.77 -7.50 -2.87
CA MET A 7 -15.39 -7.92 -2.64
C MET A 7 -14.53 -6.65 -2.60
N PRO A 8 -13.74 -6.44 -1.52
CA PRO A 8 -12.82 -5.32 -1.47
C PRO A 8 -11.89 -5.39 -2.68
N THR A 9 -11.65 -4.25 -3.30
CA THR A 9 -10.73 -4.16 -4.42
C THR A 9 -9.31 -4.40 -3.91
N LEU A 10 -8.43 -4.93 -4.76
CA LEU A 10 -7.01 -5.14 -4.44
C LEU A 10 -6.35 -3.88 -3.83
N ALA A 11 -6.76 -2.69 -4.30
CA ALA A 11 -6.26 -1.41 -3.80
C ALA A 11 -6.73 -1.10 -2.36
N GLU A 12 -7.93 -1.54 -1.97
CA GLU A 12 -8.44 -1.38 -0.60
C GLU A 12 -7.73 -2.31 0.38
N ASP A 13 -7.44 -3.54 -0.04
CA ASP A 13 -6.67 -4.50 0.76
C ASP A 13 -5.24 -4.01 1.00
N ILE A 14 -4.59 -3.48 -0.04
CA ILE A 14 -3.27 -2.84 0.10
C ILE A 14 -3.34 -1.66 1.05
N LEU A 15 -4.36 -0.80 0.94
CA LEU A 15 -4.50 0.35 1.83
C LEU A 15 -4.69 -0.07 3.29
N HIS A 16 -5.48 -1.12 3.55
CA HIS A 16 -5.63 -1.67 4.90
C HIS A 16 -4.32 -2.23 5.45
N LEU A 17 -3.56 -2.98 4.64
CA LEU A 17 -2.24 -3.49 5.01
C LEU A 17 -1.27 -2.35 5.36
N LEU A 18 -1.24 -1.29 4.54
CA LEU A 18 -0.41 -0.12 4.78
C LEU A 18 -0.79 0.59 6.09
N ILE A 19 -2.08 0.76 6.35
CA ILE A 19 -2.58 1.37 7.59
C ILE A 19 -2.17 0.55 8.81
N GLU A 20 -2.28 -0.77 8.75
CA GLU A 20 -1.91 -1.63 9.86
C GLU A 20 -0.40 -1.59 10.12
N ALA A 21 0.42 -1.74 9.08
CA ALA A 21 1.87 -1.63 9.18
C ALA A 21 2.33 -0.28 9.76
N HIS A 22 1.65 0.81 9.38
CA HIS A 22 1.93 2.13 9.94
C HIS A 22 1.60 2.22 11.44
N LYS A 23 0.48 1.64 11.87
CA LYS A 23 0.08 1.61 13.29
C LYS A 23 1.05 0.78 14.14
N THR A 24 1.45 -0.38 13.65
CA THR A 24 2.36 -1.29 14.36
C THR A 24 3.82 -0.86 14.24
N ARG A 25 4.13 0.07 13.33
CA ARG A 25 5.49 0.48 12.94
C ARG A 25 6.33 -0.70 12.45
N GLU A 26 5.66 -1.72 11.92
CA GLU A 26 6.35 -2.85 11.30
C GLU A 26 6.89 -2.43 9.92
N PRO A 27 8.11 -2.88 9.57
CA PRO A 27 8.65 -2.62 8.25
C PRO A 27 7.85 -3.36 7.18
N ILE A 28 7.54 -2.66 6.09
CA ILE A 28 6.97 -3.26 4.89
C ILE A 28 8.07 -3.73 3.94
N ASN A 29 7.71 -4.67 3.07
CA ASN A 29 8.50 -5.08 1.91
C ASN A 29 7.54 -5.23 0.74
N LEU A 30 7.45 -4.19 -0.09
CA LEU A 30 6.53 -4.10 -1.21
C LEU A 30 7.29 -4.10 -2.52
N ARG A 31 6.76 -4.82 -3.51
CA ARG A 31 7.18 -4.64 -4.90
C ARG A 31 6.25 -3.63 -5.54
N MET A 32 6.83 -2.68 -6.23
CA MET A 32 6.13 -1.66 -6.98
C MET A 32 6.21 -1.98 -8.46
N TYR A 33 5.17 -1.61 -9.18
CA TYR A 33 5.19 -1.46 -10.62
C TYR A 33 6.05 -0.25 -10.96
N ASP A 34 7.07 -0.47 -11.76
CA ASP A 34 7.82 0.56 -12.49
C ASP A 34 7.92 0.11 -13.95
N GLU A 35 7.93 1.06 -14.87
CA GLU A 35 7.96 0.79 -16.31
C GLU A 35 9.32 0.28 -16.81
N TYR A 36 10.40 0.44 -16.03
CA TYR A 36 11.75 0.04 -16.44
C TYR A 36 12.35 -1.08 -15.60
N ASP A 37 12.27 -1.01 -14.27
CA ASP A 37 12.85 -2.04 -13.41
C ASP A 37 12.09 -2.08 -12.08
N GLY A 38 11.26 -3.11 -11.88
CA GLY A 38 10.31 -3.19 -10.76
C GLY A 38 10.94 -2.77 -9.43
N ALA A 39 10.46 -1.66 -8.87
CA ALA A 39 11.05 -1.09 -7.67
C ALA A 39 10.65 -1.89 -6.42
N HIS A 40 11.54 -1.93 -5.42
CA HIS A 40 11.25 -2.51 -4.12
C HIS A 40 11.25 -1.42 -3.06
N VAL A 41 10.19 -1.33 -2.27
CA VAL A 41 10.08 -0.40 -1.14
C VAL A 41 10.16 -1.21 0.14
N ILE A 42 11.25 -1.02 0.89
CA ILE A 42 11.51 -1.69 2.15
C ILE A 42 11.75 -0.63 3.21
N GLY A 43 10.96 -0.62 4.27
CA GLY A 43 11.11 0.36 5.34
C GLY A 43 9.86 0.52 6.18
N VAL A 44 9.89 1.46 7.13
CA VAL A 44 8.74 1.78 7.99
C VAL A 44 7.95 2.90 7.36
N ILE A 45 6.62 2.77 7.33
CA ILE A 45 5.76 3.83 6.84
C ILE A 45 5.77 5.01 7.82
N GLU A 46 6.25 6.16 7.35
CA GLU A 46 6.33 7.40 8.12
C GLU A 46 5.00 8.15 8.12
N ARG A 47 4.28 8.14 6.99
CA ARG A 47 3.01 8.86 6.80
C ARG A 47 2.08 8.12 5.84
N ILE A 48 0.78 8.30 6.04
CA ILE A 48 -0.27 7.84 5.12
C ILE A 48 -1.16 9.02 4.74
N ASP A 49 -1.44 9.14 3.44
CA ASP A 49 -2.46 10.03 2.89
C ASP A 49 -3.54 9.17 2.24
N THR A 50 -4.64 8.94 2.97
CA THR A 50 -5.76 8.12 2.53
C THR A 50 -6.58 8.79 1.42
N GLY A 51 -6.62 10.13 1.38
CA GLY A 51 -7.29 10.88 0.31
C GLY A 51 -6.54 10.76 -1.02
N GLY A 52 -5.21 10.82 -0.97
CA GLY A 52 -4.33 10.63 -2.13
C GLY A 52 -3.95 9.18 -2.43
N ARG A 53 -4.38 8.21 -1.59
CA ARG A 53 -4.03 6.78 -1.67
C ARG A 53 -2.51 6.54 -1.84
N ARG A 54 -1.72 7.18 -0.98
CA ARG A 54 -0.25 7.11 -1.00
C ARG A 54 0.34 7.00 0.41
N PHE A 55 1.57 6.49 0.48
CA PHE A 55 2.31 6.27 1.72
C PHE A 55 3.75 6.77 1.57
N MET A 56 4.36 7.17 2.69
CA MET A 56 5.71 7.70 2.73
C MET A 56 6.65 6.72 3.43
N VAL A 57 7.80 6.44 2.81
CA VAL A 57 8.91 5.67 3.39
C VAL A 57 10.20 6.44 3.10
N ASP A 58 11.03 6.65 4.13
CA ASP A 58 12.31 7.38 4.03
C ASP A 58 12.21 8.74 3.32
N GLY A 59 11.11 9.47 3.55
CA GLY A 59 10.85 10.77 2.92
C GLY A 59 10.31 10.73 1.47
N GLU A 60 10.20 9.57 0.85
CA GLU A 60 9.67 9.39 -0.52
C GLU A 60 8.21 8.93 -0.51
N TRP A 61 7.39 9.46 -1.44
CA TRP A 61 5.97 9.11 -1.56
C TRP A 61 5.73 8.05 -2.64
N PHE A 62 4.98 7.01 -2.29
CA PHE A 62 4.59 5.90 -3.17
C PHE A 62 3.06 5.78 -3.26
N ARG A 63 2.52 5.47 -4.44
CA ARG A 63 1.07 5.23 -4.60
C ARG A 63 0.71 3.78 -4.28
N ALA A 64 -0.38 3.58 -3.55
CA ALA A 64 -0.87 2.24 -3.24
C ALA A 64 -1.32 1.47 -4.50
N SER A 65 -1.74 2.17 -5.56
CA SER A 65 -2.10 1.57 -6.86
C SER A 65 -0.96 0.89 -7.58
N ASP A 66 0.27 1.26 -7.24
CA ASP A 66 1.46 0.80 -7.94
C ASP A 66 2.05 -0.44 -7.23
N VAL A 67 1.47 -0.87 -6.11
CA VAL A 67 1.92 -2.07 -5.40
C VAL A 67 1.49 -3.34 -6.16
N LEU A 68 2.44 -4.22 -6.43
CA LEU A 68 2.22 -5.53 -7.04
C LEU A 68 1.97 -6.58 -5.96
N VAL A 69 0.93 -7.41 -6.14
CA VAL A 69 0.55 -8.51 -5.23
C VAL A 69 0.74 -9.83 -5.98
N PHE A 70 1.34 -10.85 -5.32
CA PHE A 70 1.53 -12.21 -5.85
C PHE A 70 0.74 -13.22 -5.03
#